data_AF-A0A7X7L5L5-F1
#
_entry.id   AF-A0A7X7L5L5-F1
#
_cell.length_a   1.000
_cell.length_b   1.000
_cell.length_c   1.000
_cell.angle_alpha   90.00
_cell.angle_beta   90.00
_cell.angle_gamma   90.00
#
_symmetry.space_group_name_H-M   'P 1'
#
loop_
_entity.id
_entity.type
_entity.pdbx_description
1 polymer ?
#
loop_
_entity_poly.entity_id
_entity_poly.type
_entity_poly.pdbx_seq_one_letter_code
_entity_poly.pdbx_strand_id
1 'polypeptide(L)'
;MRIFNKNKIYLFDGSKGYMLQKYGLKTGELAEEYNISNPDIVKRIYSEYCDAGSDIIQTNTLCSNRAVLESHNLSDKIYEINNTSVDLAKQAIGSRKILVAASIGPIGELLEPLGNLKFNQAYDLFVEQIDSCKEADVLNFETFTDLREMRIAIIANQNTINLPIISNMTYEKNNVTMMGHTPFICSAILKKMGADVVGVNCSNGPEKMSEILKQIACFEDFVCVKPNAGVPSFVDNKAHYNQTKEQFCSYSDDLLQYNIGITGGCCGTTPEYIKSMNYVKERTRSITVEIDSHKYIMSQYCYIDIEKPFSTYEWIIDNENLLECIDKAYDISEKNVDSFVLSFKSGNADFISQLINQIQDILRKPLIFEFENELSINAAIRSYCGIAGVCNYDHKYSVKI
;
A
#
# COMPACT_ATOMS: atom_id res chain seq x y z
N MET A 1 13.81 -1.66 -7.56
CA MET A 1 13.46 -3.08 -7.44
C MET A 1 14.70 -3.87 -7.08
N ARG A 2 14.79 -4.30 -5.81
CA ARG A 2 15.99 -4.85 -5.18
C ARG A 2 16.16 -6.36 -5.30
N ILE A 3 15.06 -7.13 -5.34
CA ILE A 3 15.10 -8.59 -5.15
C ILE A 3 14.45 -9.41 -6.28
N PHE A 4 13.64 -8.79 -7.14
CA PHE A 4 12.95 -9.49 -8.22
C PHE A 4 13.70 -9.39 -9.54
N ASN A 5 13.62 -10.43 -10.36
CA ASN A 5 14.08 -10.42 -11.74
C ASN A 5 12.96 -9.90 -12.64
N LYS A 6 13.17 -8.74 -13.29
CA LYS A 6 12.18 -8.11 -14.17
C LYS A 6 11.71 -8.96 -15.34
N ASN A 7 12.43 -10.01 -15.71
CA ASN A 7 12.09 -10.86 -16.86
C ASN A 7 11.22 -12.07 -16.48
N LYS A 8 10.93 -12.27 -15.18
CA LYS A 8 10.16 -13.41 -14.68
C LYS A 8 8.81 -12.95 -14.13
N ILE A 9 7.86 -13.88 -14.14
CA ILE A 9 6.63 -13.77 -13.37
C ILE A 9 6.78 -14.65 -12.13
N TYR A 10 6.58 -14.06 -10.96
CA TYR A 10 6.62 -14.75 -9.67
C TYR A 10 5.21 -15.11 -9.25
N LEU A 11 5.05 -16.31 -8.69
CA LEU A 11 3.78 -16.77 -8.13
C LEU A 11 3.76 -16.53 -6.62
N PHE A 12 2.94 -15.58 -6.18
CA PHE A 12 2.56 -15.38 -4.79
C PHE A 12 1.55 -16.44 -4.36
N ASP A 13 1.57 -16.81 -3.09
CA ASP A 13 0.57 -17.65 -2.46
C ASP A 13 -0.85 -17.02 -2.36
N GLY A 14 -1.73 -17.76 -1.68
CA GLY A 14 -3.12 -17.39 -1.41
C GLY A 14 -3.44 -17.04 0.05
N SER A 15 -4.74 -17.00 0.37
CA SER A 15 -5.26 -16.49 1.64
C SER A 15 -4.86 -17.30 2.88
N LYS A 16 -4.24 -16.64 3.87
CA LYS A 16 -3.99 -17.21 5.20
C LYS A 16 -5.25 -17.31 6.04
N GLY A 17 -5.99 -16.21 6.17
CA GLY A 17 -7.22 -16.17 6.96
C GLY A 17 -8.26 -17.22 6.51
N TYR A 18 -8.44 -17.40 5.19
CA TYR A 18 -9.38 -18.41 4.67
C TYR A 18 -8.91 -19.85 4.97
N MET A 19 -7.60 -20.12 4.88
CA MET A 19 -7.05 -21.43 5.24
C MET A 19 -7.12 -21.69 6.76
N LEU A 20 -6.88 -20.68 7.59
CA LEU A 20 -7.03 -20.80 9.05
C LEU A 20 -8.48 -21.11 9.44
N GLN A 21 -9.46 -20.48 8.80
CA GLN A 21 -10.88 -20.80 9.01
C GLN A 21 -11.20 -22.26 8.64
N LYS A 22 -10.61 -22.79 7.56
CA LYS A 22 -10.73 -24.22 7.21
C LYS A 22 -10.10 -25.15 8.25
N TYR A 23 -9.06 -24.68 8.93
CA TYR A 23 -8.39 -25.40 10.01
C TYR A 23 -8.94 -25.08 11.42
N GLY A 24 -10.09 -24.41 11.49
CA GLY A 24 -10.87 -24.28 12.73
C GLY A 24 -10.84 -22.92 13.42
N LEU A 25 -10.20 -21.90 12.83
CA LEU A 25 -10.30 -20.51 13.32
C LEU A 25 -11.77 -20.06 13.28
N LYS A 26 -12.28 -19.62 14.42
CA LYS A 26 -13.68 -19.19 14.57
C LYS A 26 -13.82 -17.69 14.33
N THR A 27 -15.05 -17.27 14.03
CA THR A 27 -15.40 -15.86 13.92
C THR A 27 -15.08 -15.13 15.22
N GLY A 28 -14.34 -14.03 15.14
CA GLY A 28 -13.94 -13.19 16.28
C GLY A 28 -12.63 -13.59 16.93
N GLU A 29 -12.06 -14.75 16.59
CA GLU A 29 -10.69 -15.10 17.00
C GLU A 29 -9.67 -14.37 16.11
N LEU A 30 -8.54 -13.97 16.71
CA LEU A 30 -7.46 -13.30 16.00
C LEU A 30 -6.62 -14.35 15.25
N ALA A 31 -6.52 -14.23 13.94
CA ALA A 31 -5.77 -15.16 13.10
C ALA A 31 -4.28 -15.19 13.47
N GLU A 32 -3.69 -14.05 13.80
CA GLU A 32 -2.28 -13.89 14.14
C GLU A 32 -1.92 -14.58 15.47
N GLU A 33 -2.86 -14.75 16.40
CA GLU A 33 -2.63 -15.50 17.65
C GLU A 33 -2.27 -16.97 17.38
N TYR A 34 -2.77 -17.55 16.27
CA TYR A 34 -2.44 -18.93 15.88
C TYR A 34 -0.95 -19.15 15.64
N ASN A 35 -0.16 -18.09 15.39
CA ASN A 35 1.29 -18.22 15.27
C ASN A 35 1.91 -18.83 16.54
N ILE A 36 1.37 -18.49 17.72
CA ILE A 36 1.87 -18.97 19.01
C ILE A 36 1.00 -20.07 19.62
N SER A 37 -0.33 -20.01 19.45
CA SER A 37 -1.24 -20.98 20.06
C SER A 37 -1.38 -22.27 19.24
N ASN A 38 -1.21 -22.19 17.91
CA ASN A 38 -1.35 -23.30 16.98
C ASN A 38 -0.28 -23.30 15.87
N PRO A 39 1.03 -23.24 16.22
CA PRO A 39 2.12 -23.07 15.25
C PRO A 39 2.17 -24.17 14.18
N ASP A 40 1.81 -25.40 14.53
CA ASP A 40 1.78 -26.53 13.58
C ASP A 40 0.75 -26.33 12.45
N ILE A 41 -0.39 -25.70 12.75
CA ILE A 41 -1.42 -25.37 11.75
C ILE A 41 -0.88 -24.30 10.79
N VAL A 42 -0.26 -23.25 11.34
CA VAL A 42 0.30 -22.16 10.54
C VAL A 42 1.44 -22.67 9.63
N LYS A 43 2.37 -23.46 10.17
CA LYS A 43 3.46 -24.08 9.41
C LYS A 43 2.95 -25.04 8.33
N ARG A 44 1.87 -25.79 8.62
CA ARG A 44 1.20 -26.63 7.63
C ARG A 44 0.65 -25.79 6.47
N ILE A 45 -0.04 -24.69 6.74
CA ILE A 45 -0.56 -23.80 5.69
C ILE A 45 0.57 -23.29 4.80
N TYR A 46 1.69 -22.83 5.39
CA TYR A 46 2.85 -22.42 4.59
C TYR A 46 3.41 -23.55 3.74
N SER A 47 3.53 -24.75 4.32
CA SER A 47 4.01 -25.94 3.59
C SER A 47 3.11 -26.26 2.39
N GLU A 48 1.79 -26.20 2.58
CA GLU A 48 0.82 -26.45 1.50
C GLU A 48 0.95 -25.44 0.34
N TYR A 49 1.19 -24.16 0.63
CA TYR A 49 1.45 -23.16 -0.42
C TYR A 49 2.83 -23.31 -1.07
N CYS A 50 3.84 -23.72 -0.30
CA CYS A 50 5.16 -24.02 -0.87
C CYS A 50 5.08 -25.23 -1.82
N ASP A 51 4.35 -26.28 -1.42
CA ASP A 51 4.13 -27.48 -2.22
C ASP A 51 3.24 -27.22 -3.45
N ALA A 52 2.37 -26.20 -3.36
CA ALA A 52 1.60 -25.72 -4.49
C ALA A 52 2.44 -24.95 -5.53
N GLY A 53 3.70 -24.57 -5.22
CA GLY A 53 4.63 -23.97 -6.17
C GLY A 53 4.84 -22.46 -6.05
N SER A 54 4.41 -21.86 -4.94
CA SER A 54 4.62 -20.43 -4.65
C SER A 54 6.12 -20.07 -4.65
N ASP A 55 6.48 -18.95 -5.27
CA ASP A 55 7.79 -18.31 -5.18
C ASP A 55 7.88 -17.31 -4.02
N ILE A 56 6.73 -16.85 -3.53
CA ILE A 56 6.61 -15.91 -2.41
C ILE A 56 5.50 -16.40 -1.47
N ILE A 57 5.82 -16.52 -0.18
CA ILE A 57 4.88 -16.84 0.90
C ILE A 57 4.68 -15.62 1.78
N GLN A 58 3.42 -15.25 2.05
CA GLN A 58 3.12 -14.20 3.04
C GLN A 58 3.00 -14.76 4.45
N THR A 59 3.53 -14.06 5.44
CA THR A 59 3.34 -14.40 6.85
C THR A 59 1.89 -14.14 7.30
N ASN A 60 1.52 -14.74 8.43
CA ASN A 60 0.24 -14.56 9.09
C ASN A 60 0.39 -13.43 10.11
N THR A 61 0.55 -12.21 9.60
CA THR A 61 0.88 -11.01 10.40
C THR A 61 0.13 -9.76 9.93
N LEU A 62 -0.95 -9.92 9.15
CA LEU A 62 -1.59 -8.79 8.47
C LEU A 62 -2.03 -7.72 9.49
N CYS A 63 -2.67 -8.15 10.57
CA CYS A 63 -3.24 -7.27 11.58
C CYS A 63 -2.45 -7.26 12.90
N SER A 64 -1.22 -7.79 12.95
CA SER A 64 -0.44 -7.91 14.20
C SER A 64 0.30 -6.64 14.62
N ASN A 65 -0.38 -5.49 14.52
CA ASN A 65 0.06 -4.23 15.12
C ASN A 65 -0.46 -4.09 16.57
N ARG A 66 0.14 -3.20 17.36
CA ARG A 66 -0.18 -3.06 18.79
C ARG A 66 -1.63 -2.67 19.05
N ALA A 67 -2.25 -1.80 18.24
CA ALA A 67 -3.63 -1.37 18.44
C ALA A 67 -4.62 -2.54 18.33
N VAL A 68 -4.44 -3.40 17.32
CA VAL A 68 -5.25 -4.63 17.17
C VAL A 68 -4.94 -5.62 18.29
N LEU A 69 -3.66 -5.89 18.58
CA LEU A 69 -3.28 -6.85 19.60
C LEU A 69 -3.75 -6.45 21.01
N GLU A 70 -3.80 -5.16 21.32
CA GLU A 70 -4.34 -4.65 22.59
C GLU A 70 -5.81 -5.02 22.79
N SER A 71 -6.64 -4.93 21.74
CA SER A 71 -8.05 -5.35 21.79
C SER A 71 -8.25 -6.85 22.09
N HIS A 72 -7.19 -7.65 21.92
CA HIS A 72 -7.15 -9.07 22.24
C HIS A 72 -6.30 -9.41 23.49
N ASN A 73 -5.82 -8.41 24.24
CA ASN A 73 -4.90 -8.58 25.38
C ASN A 73 -3.57 -9.27 25.00
N LEU A 74 -3.06 -9.00 23.81
CA LEU A 74 -1.84 -9.59 23.23
C LEU A 74 -0.76 -8.54 22.88
N SER A 75 -0.92 -7.29 23.31
CA SER A 75 0.01 -6.20 22.96
C SER A 75 1.45 -6.45 23.39
N ASP A 76 1.68 -7.13 24.51
CA ASP A 76 3.01 -7.54 24.99
C ASP A 76 3.65 -8.66 24.16
N LYS A 77 2.89 -9.29 23.27
CA LYS A 77 3.34 -10.41 22.42
C LYS A 77 3.60 -10.01 20.98
N ILE A 78 3.65 -8.71 20.66
CA ILE A 78 3.84 -8.25 19.28
C ILE A 78 5.08 -8.85 18.61
N TYR A 79 6.23 -8.85 19.30
CA TYR A 79 7.46 -9.46 18.77
C TYR A 79 7.32 -10.97 18.64
N GLU A 80 6.78 -11.64 19.66
CA GLU A 80 6.60 -13.09 19.66
C GLU A 80 5.70 -13.54 18.50
N ILE A 81 4.55 -12.92 18.32
CA ILE A 81 3.56 -13.27 17.28
C ILE A 81 4.12 -13.06 15.88
N ASN A 82 4.72 -11.89 15.61
CA ASN A 82 5.22 -11.55 14.28
C ASN A 82 6.45 -12.37 13.90
N ASN A 83 7.45 -12.44 14.79
CA ASN A 83 8.68 -13.16 14.55
C ASN A 83 8.45 -14.67 14.39
N THR A 84 7.57 -15.26 15.23
CA THR A 84 7.17 -16.67 15.10
C THR A 84 6.56 -16.95 13.73
N SER A 85 5.74 -16.03 13.19
CA SER A 85 5.17 -16.20 11.84
C SER A 85 6.25 -16.29 10.75
N VAL A 86 7.25 -15.41 10.82
CA VAL A 86 8.41 -15.41 9.89
C VAL A 86 9.20 -16.71 10.03
N ASP A 87 9.48 -17.14 11.26
CA ASP A 87 10.22 -18.37 11.54
C ASP A 87 9.49 -19.62 11.05
N LEU A 88 8.17 -19.71 11.28
CA LEU A 88 7.36 -20.81 10.78
C LEU A 88 7.35 -20.85 9.25
N ALA A 89 7.32 -19.70 8.58
CA ALA A 89 7.42 -19.63 7.12
C ALA A 89 8.79 -20.13 6.63
N LYS A 90 9.89 -19.67 7.24
CA LYS A 90 11.26 -20.15 6.92
C LYS A 90 11.41 -21.65 7.15
N GLN A 91 10.88 -22.17 8.26
CA GLN A 91 10.90 -23.60 8.55
C GLN A 91 10.09 -24.42 7.54
N ALA A 92 8.92 -23.92 7.11
CA ALA A 92 8.12 -24.57 6.09
C ALA A 92 8.86 -24.58 4.75
N ILE A 93 9.49 -23.47 4.35
CA ILE A 93 10.26 -23.36 3.10
C ILE A 93 11.44 -24.35 3.07
N GLY A 94 12.16 -24.50 4.18
CA GLY A 94 13.33 -25.37 4.26
C GLY A 94 14.43 -24.89 3.31
N SER A 95 14.92 -25.75 2.42
CA SER A 95 15.99 -25.41 1.46
C SER A 95 15.48 -24.84 0.12
N ARG A 96 14.16 -24.64 -0.03
CA ARG A 96 13.56 -24.12 -1.27
C ARG A 96 13.90 -22.63 -1.44
N LYS A 97 14.01 -22.18 -2.69
CA LYS A 97 14.24 -20.77 -3.02
C LYS A 97 12.90 -20.02 -3.11
N ILE A 98 12.29 -19.79 -1.97
CA ILE A 98 11.01 -19.09 -1.83
C ILE A 98 11.24 -17.90 -0.90
N LEU A 99 10.70 -16.74 -1.27
CA LEU A 99 10.81 -15.52 -0.47
C LEU A 99 9.74 -15.50 0.63
N VAL A 100 10.11 -15.07 1.82
CA VAL A 100 9.17 -14.77 2.91
C VAL A 100 8.81 -13.29 2.86
N ALA A 101 7.53 -13.01 2.60
CA ALA A 101 6.97 -11.68 2.64
C ALA A 101 6.26 -11.44 3.98
N ALA A 102 6.74 -10.49 4.78
CA ALA A 102 6.00 -10.07 5.96
C ALA A 102 4.72 -9.33 5.52
N SER A 103 3.55 -9.89 5.82
CA SER A 103 2.27 -9.24 5.50
C SER A 103 1.98 -8.16 6.51
N ILE A 104 1.80 -6.91 6.07
CA ILE A 104 1.51 -5.76 6.92
C ILE A 104 0.28 -5.07 6.34
N GLY A 105 -0.81 -5.00 7.09
CA GLY A 105 -2.06 -4.37 6.67
C GLY A 105 -2.26 -2.98 7.28
N PRO A 106 -3.42 -2.36 7.01
CA PRO A 106 -3.88 -1.18 7.73
C PRO A 106 -3.92 -1.43 9.25
N ILE A 107 -3.73 -0.36 10.02
CA ILE A 107 -3.80 -0.39 11.48
C ILE A 107 -5.20 -0.78 11.96
N GLY A 108 -6.23 -0.38 11.21
CA GLY A 108 -7.63 -0.60 11.55
C GLY A 108 -8.34 0.62 12.15
N GLU A 109 -7.64 1.76 12.26
CA GLU A 109 -8.19 3.04 12.71
C GLU A 109 -8.02 4.11 11.64
N LEU A 110 -8.99 5.02 11.52
CA LEU A 110 -8.93 6.13 10.57
C LEU A 110 -7.97 7.22 11.08
N LEU A 111 -7.14 7.73 10.17
CA LEU A 111 -6.28 8.88 10.41
C LEU A 111 -7.11 10.16 10.62
N GLU A 112 -6.57 11.10 11.40
CA GLU A 112 -7.08 12.47 11.44
C GLU A 112 -7.11 13.09 10.03
N PRO A 113 -8.12 13.92 9.69
CA PRO A 113 -9.22 14.36 10.55
C PRO A 113 -10.47 13.45 10.52
N LEU A 114 -10.48 12.36 9.75
CA LEU A 114 -11.65 11.48 9.65
C LEU A 114 -11.80 10.53 10.85
N GLY A 115 -10.69 10.23 11.53
CA GLY A 115 -10.66 9.52 12.80
C GLY A 115 -9.76 10.22 13.82
N ASN A 116 -9.29 9.45 14.80
CA ASN A 116 -8.50 9.95 15.93
C ASN A 116 -7.03 9.55 15.86
N LEU A 117 -6.63 8.72 14.89
CA LEU A 117 -5.27 8.21 14.80
C LEU A 117 -4.35 9.29 14.21
N LYS A 118 -3.37 9.73 14.99
CA LYS A 118 -2.39 10.73 14.55
C LYS A 118 -1.29 10.09 13.72
N PHE A 119 -0.67 10.90 12.85
CA PHE A 119 0.49 10.47 12.05
C PHE A 119 1.58 9.80 12.90
N ASN A 120 2.01 10.43 14.00
CA ASN A 120 3.11 9.90 14.83
C ASN A 120 2.70 8.60 15.52
N GLN A 121 1.44 8.48 15.96
CA GLN A 121 0.94 7.24 16.55
C GLN A 121 0.92 6.11 15.51
N ALA A 122 0.39 6.37 14.32
CA ALA A 122 0.41 5.41 13.22
C ALA A 122 1.84 5.00 12.84
N TYR A 123 2.76 5.97 12.79
CA TYR A 123 4.16 5.74 12.51
C TYR A 123 4.79 4.79 13.54
N ASP A 124 4.60 5.05 14.83
CA ASP A 124 5.16 4.21 15.91
C ASP A 124 4.58 2.79 15.87
N LEU A 125 3.28 2.64 15.58
CA LEU A 125 2.63 1.34 15.40
C LEU A 125 3.24 0.54 14.24
N PHE A 126 3.47 1.19 13.09
CA PHE A 126 4.12 0.55 11.96
C PHE A 126 5.58 0.21 12.24
N VAL A 127 6.35 1.11 12.85
CA VAL A 127 7.76 0.86 13.23
C VAL A 127 7.85 -0.41 14.07
N GLU A 128 7.00 -0.54 15.08
CA GLU A 128 7.03 -1.69 15.98
C GLU A 128 6.70 -3.02 15.27
N GLN A 129 5.63 -3.05 14.46
CA GLN A 129 5.27 -4.24 13.71
C GLN A 129 6.33 -4.59 12.66
N ILE A 130 6.88 -3.59 11.96
CA ILE A 130 7.91 -3.80 10.94
C ILE A 130 9.20 -4.34 11.58
N ASP A 131 9.67 -3.76 12.69
CA ASP A 131 10.89 -4.26 13.37
C ASP A 131 10.73 -5.72 13.83
N SER A 132 9.54 -6.09 14.30
CA SER A 132 9.24 -7.46 14.69
C SER A 132 9.28 -8.48 13.53
N CYS A 133 9.23 -7.99 12.28
CA CYS A 133 9.29 -8.78 11.06
C CYS A 133 10.65 -8.73 10.34
N LYS A 134 11.70 -8.17 10.96
CA LYS A 134 13.00 -7.87 10.32
C LYS A 134 13.72 -9.02 9.60
N GLU A 135 13.38 -10.25 9.95
CA GLU A 135 13.95 -11.46 9.38
C GLU A 135 13.29 -11.87 8.05
N ALA A 136 12.23 -11.18 7.60
CA ALA A 136 11.62 -11.41 6.29
C ALA A 136 12.51 -10.92 5.13
N ASP A 137 12.25 -11.42 3.92
CA ASP A 137 12.99 -11.01 2.72
C ASP A 137 12.42 -9.73 2.08
N VAL A 138 11.11 -9.49 2.29
CA VAL A 138 10.33 -8.39 1.71
C VAL A 138 9.15 -8.06 2.61
N LEU A 139 8.71 -6.81 2.63
CA LEU A 139 7.43 -6.43 3.23
C LEU A 139 6.35 -6.39 2.14
N ASN A 140 5.22 -7.03 2.41
CA ASN A 140 4.02 -6.94 1.60
C ASN A 140 3.02 -6.04 2.32
N PHE A 141 3.02 -4.75 1.98
CA PHE A 141 1.95 -3.85 2.41
C PHE A 141 0.69 -4.20 1.63
N GLU A 142 -0.32 -4.70 2.33
CA GLU A 142 -1.47 -5.39 1.76
C GLU A 142 -2.79 -4.77 2.20
N THR A 143 -3.73 -4.59 1.26
CA THR A 143 -5.11 -4.14 1.53
C THR A 143 -5.21 -2.72 2.10
N PHE A 144 -4.29 -1.82 1.75
CA PHE A 144 -4.42 -0.41 2.15
C PHE A 144 -5.54 0.30 1.39
N THR A 145 -6.38 1.00 2.15
CA THR A 145 -7.54 1.78 1.64
C THR A 145 -7.30 3.28 1.71
N ASP A 146 -6.37 3.72 2.56
CA ASP A 146 -5.90 5.10 2.65
C ASP A 146 -4.45 5.20 2.14
N LEU A 147 -4.24 6.09 1.17
CA LEU A 147 -2.91 6.36 0.65
C LEU A 147 -2.03 6.99 1.73
N ARG A 148 -2.57 7.86 2.60
CA ARG A 148 -1.81 8.50 3.67
C ARG A 148 -1.26 7.48 4.65
N GLU A 149 -2.06 6.49 5.03
CA GLU A 149 -1.65 5.42 5.91
C GLU A 149 -0.54 4.57 5.28
N MET A 150 -0.67 4.21 3.99
CA MET A 150 0.40 3.54 3.24
C MET A 150 1.68 4.36 3.22
N ARG A 151 1.60 5.69 3.04
CA ARG A 151 2.78 6.58 3.11
C ARG A 151 3.47 6.46 4.46
N ILE A 152 2.72 6.46 5.56
CA ILE A 152 3.27 6.31 6.91
C ILE A 152 4.00 4.98 7.04
N ALA A 153 3.41 3.87 6.58
CA ALA A 153 4.03 2.55 6.61
C ALA A 153 5.35 2.48 5.82
N ILE A 154 5.39 3.12 4.64
CA ILE A 154 6.62 3.21 3.83
C ILE A 154 7.70 4.00 4.56
N ILE A 155 7.36 5.16 5.11
CA ILE A 155 8.30 6.00 5.87
C ILE A 155 8.81 5.25 7.12
N ALA A 156 7.93 4.52 7.81
CA ALA A 156 8.30 3.67 8.94
C ALA A 156 9.31 2.58 8.52
N ASN A 157 9.07 1.86 7.41
CA ASN A 157 10.03 0.88 6.91
C ASN A 157 11.38 1.53 6.59
N GLN A 158 11.40 2.64 5.85
CA GLN A 158 12.63 3.33 5.45
C GLN A 158 13.50 3.74 6.63
N ASN A 159 12.87 4.12 7.76
CA ASN A 159 13.55 4.54 8.98
C ASN A 159 13.83 3.42 9.99
N THR A 160 13.39 2.18 9.71
CA THR A 160 13.53 1.03 10.63
C THR A 160 14.49 -0.01 10.05
N ILE A 161 13.99 -0.91 9.18
CA ILE A 161 14.77 -2.01 8.59
C ILE A 161 15.07 -1.81 7.11
N ASN A 162 14.31 -0.92 6.45
CA ASN A 162 14.39 -0.59 5.03
C ASN A 162 14.44 -1.82 4.11
N LEU A 163 13.56 -2.81 4.35
CA LEU A 163 13.43 -3.97 3.47
C LEU A 163 12.79 -3.60 2.12
N PRO A 164 12.99 -4.42 1.06
CA PRO A 164 12.19 -4.38 -0.16
C PRO A 164 10.69 -4.35 0.13
N ILE A 165 9.91 -3.57 -0.62
CA ILE A 165 8.46 -3.45 -0.38
C ILE A 165 7.62 -3.72 -1.63
N ILE A 166 6.54 -4.48 -1.44
CA ILE A 166 5.42 -4.59 -2.36
C ILE A 166 4.28 -3.78 -1.76
N SER A 167 3.85 -2.71 -2.45
CA SER A 167 2.81 -1.80 -1.98
C SER A 167 1.51 -2.05 -2.73
N ASN A 168 0.55 -2.71 -2.07
CA ASN A 168 -0.76 -2.99 -2.63
C ASN A 168 -1.84 -2.10 -2.00
N MET A 169 -2.55 -1.38 -2.86
CA MET A 169 -3.79 -0.70 -2.50
C MET A 169 -4.98 -1.60 -2.84
N THR A 170 -6.11 -1.39 -2.16
CA THR A 170 -7.40 -2.00 -2.52
C THR A 170 -8.37 -0.94 -3.00
N TYR A 171 -9.20 -1.28 -3.99
CA TYR A 171 -10.12 -0.38 -4.65
C TYR A 171 -11.55 -0.90 -4.58
N GLU A 172 -12.48 0.02 -4.43
CA GLU A 172 -13.92 -0.24 -4.45
C GLU A 172 -14.43 -0.49 -5.87
N LYS A 173 -15.72 -0.84 -6.01
CA LYS A 173 -16.35 -1.14 -7.31
C LYS A 173 -16.29 0.00 -8.33
N ASN A 174 -16.11 1.24 -7.87
CA ASN A 174 -15.94 2.42 -8.70
C ASN A 174 -14.47 2.73 -9.04
N ASN A 175 -13.56 1.77 -8.82
CA ASN A 175 -12.12 1.86 -9.14
C ASN A 175 -11.38 3.00 -8.43
N VAL A 176 -11.82 3.38 -7.23
CA VAL A 176 -11.07 4.26 -6.32
C VAL A 176 -10.94 3.60 -4.96
N THR A 177 -9.95 3.99 -4.17
CA THR A 177 -9.84 3.51 -2.78
C THR A 177 -11.01 4.02 -1.94
N MET A 178 -11.17 3.52 -0.72
CA MET A 178 -12.17 4.02 0.24
C MET A 178 -12.09 5.55 0.43
N MET A 179 -10.87 6.10 0.38
CA MET A 179 -10.60 7.54 0.51
C MET A 179 -10.74 8.32 -0.80
N GLY A 180 -11.16 7.65 -1.89
CA GLY A 180 -11.43 8.28 -3.18
C GLY A 180 -10.21 8.48 -4.08
N HIS A 181 -9.10 7.80 -3.80
CA HIS A 181 -7.86 7.93 -4.58
C HIS A 181 -7.87 6.97 -5.79
N THR A 182 -7.42 7.46 -6.96
CA THR A 182 -7.37 6.65 -8.18
C THR A 182 -6.10 5.78 -8.22
N PRO A 183 -6.12 4.64 -8.94
CA PRO A 183 -4.93 3.81 -9.11
C PRO A 183 -3.76 4.54 -9.77
N PHE A 184 -4.05 5.47 -10.70
CA PHE A 184 -3.03 6.30 -11.34
C PHE A 184 -2.28 7.19 -10.33
N ILE A 185 -3.00 7.90 -9.46
CA ILE A 185 -2.40 8.76 -8.43
C ILE A 185 -1.65 7.93 -7.39
N CYS A 186 -2.27 6.86 -6.88
CA CYS A 186 -1.62 5.98 -5.90
C CYS A 186 -0.31 5.41 -6.45
N SER A 187 -0.32 4.86 -7.67
CA SER A 187 0.88 4.23 -8.25
C SER A 187 2.02 5.21 -8.50
N ALA A 188 1.74 6.40 -9.02
CA ALA A 188 2.76 7.44 -9.19
C ALA A 188 3.41 7.85 -7.86
N ILE A 189 2.59 8.10 -6.83
CA ILE A 189 3.07 8.51 -5.50
C ILE A 189 3.87 7.38 -4.85
N LEU A 190 3.34 6.15 -4.82
CA LEU A 190 4.02 4.99 -4.21
C LEU A 190 5.34 4.67 -4.92
N LYS A 191 5.38 4.77 -6.25
CA LYS A 191 6.63 4.64 -7.01
C LYS A 191 7.65 5.68 -6.58
N LYS A 192 7.23 6.94 -6.52
CA LYS A 192 8.09 8.07 -6.14
C LYS A 192 8.62 7.94 -4.72
N MET A 193 7.84 7.33 -3.83
CA MET A 193 8.24 7.03 -2.45
C MET A 193 9.17 5.83 -2.31
N GLY A 194 9.53 5.15 -3.42
CA GLY A 194 10.52 4.07 -3.40
C GLY A 194 9.93 2.67 -3.25
N ALA A 195 8.65 2.46 -3.56
CA ALA A 195 8.11 1.11 -3.68
C ALA A 195 8.90 0.28 -4.71
N ASP A 196 9.29 -0.94 -4.33
CA ASP A 196 9.99 -1.84 -5.24
C ASP A 196 9.03 -2.42 -6.28
N VAL A 197 7.79 -2.68 -5.87
CA VAL A 197 6.67 -3.13 -6.69
C VAL A 197 5.39 -2.44 -6.20
N VAL A 198 4.63 -1.84 -7.10
CA VAL A 198 3.26 -1.38 -6.80
C VAL A 198 2.26 -2.41 -7.35
N GLY A 199 1.18 -2.63 -6.61
CA GLY A 199 0.16 -3.58 -7.01
C GLY A 199 -1.23 -3.28 -6.49
N VAL A 200 -2.09 -4.26 -6.73
CA VAL A 200 -3.45 -4.31 -6.21
C VAL A 200 -3.71 -5.71 -5.67
N ASN A 201 -4.33 -5.77 -4.50
CA ASN A 201 -4.83 -7.02 -3.97
C ASN A 201 -6.28 -6.85 -3.50
N CYS A 202 -6.91 -7.98 -3.17
CA CYS A 202 -8.29 -7.99 -2.69
C CYS A 202 -9.24 -7.36 -3.71
N SER A 203 -10.04 -6.37 -3.31
CA SER A 203 -11.04 -5.67 -4.13
C SER A 203 -12.12 -6.60 -4.71
N ASN A 204 -11.86 -7.17 -5.88
CA ASN A 204 -12.80 -7.94 -6.69
C ASN A 204 -12.13 -9.22 -7.21
N GLY A 205 -12.87 -10.01 -7.98
CA GLY A 205 -12.28 -11.08 -8.78
C GLY A 205 -11.39 -10.54 -9.91
N PRO A 206 -10.53 -11.39 -10.50
CA PRO A 206 -9.61 -11.02 -11.57
C PRO A 206 -10.30 -10.34 -12.77
N GLU A 207 -11.56 -10.68 -13.06
CA GLU A 207 -12.35 -10.13 -14.17
C GLU A 207 -12.62 -8.62 -14.08
N LYS A 208 -12.36 -7.99 -12.92
CA LYS A 208 -12.57 -6.55 -12.71
C LYS A 208 -11.28 -5.77 -12.45
N MET A 209 -10.12 -6.41 -12.60
CA MET A 209 -8.83 -5.80 -12.27
C MET A 209 -8.17 -5.05 -13.42
N SER A 210 -8.62 -5.26 -14.66
CA SER A 210 -7.99 -4.71 -15.86
C SER A 210 -7.88 -3.17 -15.84
N GLU A 211 -8.96 -2.46 -15.51
CA GLU A 211 -8.97 -0.98 -15.48
C GLU A 211 -8.08 -0.40 -14.38
N ILE A 212 -7.95 -1.12 -13.26
CA ILE A 212 -7.05 -0.75 -12.16
C ILE A 212 -5.59 -0.97 -12.60
N LEU A 213 -5.29 -2.16 -13.13
CA LEU A 213 -3.94 -2.51 -13.55
C LEU A 213 -3.43 -1.67 -14.72
N LYS A 214 -4.31 -1.30 -15.66
CA LYS A 214 -3.97 -0.40 -16.76
C LYS A 214 -3.41 0.93 -16.25
N GLN A 215 -3.99 1.47 -15.19
CA GLN A 215 -3.52 2.71 -14.56
C GLN A 215 -2.25 2.52 -13.72
N ILE A 216 -2.14 1.41 -12.97
CA ILE A 216 -0.93 1.12 -12.19
C ILE A 216 0.28 0.91 -13.10
N ALA A 217 0.08 0.17 -14.20
CA ALA A 217 1.12 -0.16 -15.16
C ALA A 217 1.65 1.06 -15.94
N CYS A 218 0.97 2.23 -15.89
CA CYS A 218 1.51 3.48 -16.43
C CYS A 218 2.80 3.91 -15.73
N PHE A 219 3.01 3.55 -14.46
CA PHE A 219 4.22 3.95 -13.71
C PHE A 219 5.13 2.79 -13.36
N GLU A 220 4.74 1.57 -13.72
CA GLU A 220 5.45 0.36 -13.35
C GLU A 220 5.58 -0.62 -14.52
N ASP A 221 6.84 -0.95 -14.80
CA ASP A 221 7.21 -2.01 -15.72
C ASP A 221 7.32 -3.36 -15.01
N PHE A 222 6.74 -3.52 -13.81
CA PHE A 222 6.68 -4.75 -13.02
C PHE A 222 5.60 -4.60 -11.92
N VAL A 223 4.41 -5.16 -12.15
CA VAL A 223 3.22 -4.95 -11.30
C VAL A 223 2.86 -6.22 -10.50
N CYS A 224 2.33 -6.04 -9.28
CA CYS A 224 1.75 -7.10 -8.47
C CYS A 224 0.22 -7.13 -8.57
N VAL A 225 -0.37 -8.32 -8.72
CA VAL A 225 -1.82 -8.53 -8.63
C VAL A 225 -2.17 -9.78 -7.81
N LYS A 226 -3.01 -9.61 -6.78
CA LYS A 226 -3.54 -10.71 -5.95
C LYS A 226 -5.07 -10.58 -5.81
N PRO A 227 -5.86 -11.04 -6.80
CA PRO A 227 -7.31 -10.88 -6.76
C PRO A 227 -7.97 -11.88 -5.81
N ASN A 228 -9.23 -11.59 -5.42
CA ASN A 228 -10.06 -12.56 -4.70
C ASN A 228 -10.56 -13.66 -5.64
N ALA A 229 -10.97 -14.81 -5.09
CA ALA A 229 -11.67 -15.87 -5.84
C ALA A 229 -13.14 -15.47 -6.15
N GLY A 230 -13.29 -14.32 -6.81
CA GLY A 230 -14.57 -13.69 -7.12
C GLY A 230 -15.03 -12.74 -6.02
N VAL A 231 -16.19 -12.13 -6.26
CA VAL A 231 -16.86 -11.29 -5.26
C VAL A 231 -17.41 -12.18 -4.13
N PRO A 232 -17.16 -11.87 -2.85
CA PRO A 232 -17.69 -12.66 -1.75
C PRO A 232 -19.22 -12.60 -1.72
N SER A 233 -19.84 -13.75 -1.50
CA SER A 233 -21.24 -13.86 -1.08
C SER A 233 -21.29 -14.27 0.39
N PHE A 234 -22.25 -13.77 1.16
CA PHE A 234 -22.41 -14.16 2.56
C PHE A 234 -23.48 -15.24 2.69
N VAL A 235 -23.11 -16.39 3.25
CA VAL A 235 -24.02 -17.48 3.61
C VAL A 235 -23.78 -17.79 5.09
N ASP A 236 -24.82 -17.72 5.91
CA ASP A 236 -24.73 -17.94 7.37
C ASP A 236 -23.63 -17.10 8.06
N ASN A 237 -23.53 -15.81 7.70
CA ASN A 237 -22.49 -14.87 8.17
C ASN A 237 -21.04 -15.31 7.86
N LYS A 238 -20.84 -16.22 6.91
CA LYS A 238 -19.53 -16.63 6.41
C LYS A 238 -19.36 -16.19 4.96
N ALA A 239 -18.19 -15.63 4.65
CA ALA A 239 -17.83 -15.29 3.28
C ALA A 239 -17.62 -16.58 2.46
N HIS A 240 -18.34 -16.70 1.36
CA HIS A 240 -18.25 -17.77 0.39
C HIS A 240 -17.82 -17.21 -0.97
N TYR A 241 -16.86 -17.87 -1.60
CA TYR A 241 -16.25 -17.48 -2.86
C TYR A 241 -16.62 -18.52 -3.92
N ASN A 242 -17.36 -18.07 -4.94
CA ASN A 242 -18.02 -18.97 -5.90
C ASN A 242 -17.19 -19.25 -7.16
N GLN A 243 -16.14 -18.47 -7.42
CA GLN A 243 -15.33 -18.62 -8.62
C GLN A 243 -14.48 -19.88 -8.51
N THR A 244 -14.48 -20.75 -9.52
CA THR A 244 -13.64 -21.95 -9.51
C THR A 244 -12.19 -21.62 -9.86
N LYS A 245 -11.26 -22.54 -9.59
CA LYS A 245 -9.83 -22.36 -9.95
C LYS A 245 -9.61 -22.24 -11.45
N GLU A 246 -10.42 -22.92 -12.27
CA GLU A 246 -10.35 -22.84 -13.74
C GLU A 246 -10.78 -21.45 -14.23
N GLN A 247 -11.89 -20.92 -13.69
CA GLN A 247 -12.33 -19.55 -13.99
C GLN A 247 -11.30 -18.51 -13.52
N PHE A 248 -10.75 -18.70 -12.31
CA PHE A 248 -9.73 -17.82 -11.76
C PHE A 248 -8.48 -17.77 -12.64
N CYS A 249 -7.97 -18.91 -13.10
CA CYS A 249 -6.81 -18.97 -14.00
C CYS A 249 -7.13 -18.32 -15.35
N SER A 250 -8.29 -18.60 -15.93
CA SER A 250 -8.70 -18.02 -17.21
C SER A 250 -8.75 -16.50 -17.18
N TYR A 251 -9.32 -15.90 -16.13
CA TYR A 251 -9.35 -14.44 -16.01
C TYR A 251 -7.99 -13.87 -15.61
N SER A 252 -7.17 -14.62 -14.88
CA SER A 252 -5.81 -14.19 -14.54
C SER A 252 -4.89 -14.11 -15.77
N ASP A 253 -5.12 -14.96 -16.78
CA ASP A 253 -4.40 -14.90 -18.06
C ASP A 253 -4.59 -13.55 -18.76
N ASP A 254 -5.81 -13.02 -18.74
CA ASP A 254 -6.12 -11.71 -19.32
C ASP A 254 -5.38 -10.58 -18.59
N LEU A 255 -5.00 -10.76 -17.32
CA LEU A 255 -4.29 -9.74 -16.55
C LEU A 255 -2.80 -9.69 -16.88
N LEU A 256 -2.22 -10.78 -17.41
CA LEU A 256 -0.78 -10.85 -17.69
C LEU A 256 -0.29 -9.79 -18.68
N GLN A 257 -1.19 -9.22 -19.48
CA GLN A 257 -0.91 -8.12 -20.41
C GLN A 257 -0.79 -6.74 -19.74
N TYR A 258 -0.83 -6.63 -18.41
CA TYR A 258 -0.67 -5.35 -17.70
C TYR A 258 0.63 -5.29 -16.92
N ASN A 259 1.75 -5.59 -17.59
CA ASN A 259 3.10 -5.58 -17.02
C ASN A 259 3.24 -6.43 -15.75
N ILE A 260 2.45 -7.50 -15.59
CA ILE A 260 2.46 -8.33 -14.38
C ILE A 260 3.83 -8.98 -14.20
N GLY A 261 4.40 -8.79 -13.02
CA GLY A 261 5.63 -9.42 -12.55
C GLY A 261 5.41 -10.33 -11.35
N ILE A 262 4.33 -10.10 -10.60
CA ILE A 262 3.90 -10.93 -9.47
C ILE A 262 2.40 -11.17 -9.60
N THR A 263 1.98 -12.42 -9.54
CA THR A 263 0.56 -12.79 -9.48
C THR A 263 0.33 -13.85 -8.42
N GLY A 264 -0.88 -13.96 -7.89
CA GLY A 264 -1.23 -14.95 -6.86
C GLY A 264 -2.69 -14.85 -6.48
N GLY A 265 -3.00 -15.07 -5.20
CA GLY A 265 -4.36 -14.98 -4.70
C GLY A 265 -4.51 -14.17 -3.43
N CYS A 266 -5.71 -13.61 -3.23
CA CYS A 266 -6.17 -13.03 -1.96
C CYS A 266 -7.32 -13.88 -1.41
N CYS A 267 -8.42 -13.29 -0.95
CA CYS A 267 -9.46 -14.00 -0.22
C CYS A 267 -10.14 -15.10 -1.08
N GLY A 268 -10.39 -16.25 -0.45
CA GLY A 268 -10.99 -17.42 -1.11
C GLY A 268 -10.02 -18.32 -1.89
N THR A 269 -8.77 -17.90 -2.10
CA THR A 269 -7.78 -18.69 -2.84
C THR A 269 -7.05 -19.70 -1.95
N THR A 270 -7.07 -20.98 -2.35
CA THR A 270 -6.42 -22.10 -1.63
C THR A 270 -5.16 -22.56 -2.36
N PRO A 271 -4.37 -23.48 -1.78
CA PRO A 271 -3.23 -24.11 -2.47
C PRO A 271 -3.60 -24.72 -3.84
N GLU A 272 -4.84 -25.17 -4.05
CA GLU A 272 -5.28 -25.67 -5.37
C GLU A 272 -5.30 -24.59 -6.46
N TYR A 273 -5.65 -23.35 -6.11
CA TYR A 273 -5.65 -22.23 -7.06
C TYR A 273 -4.21 -21.91 -7.47
N ILE A 274 -3.33 -21.79 -6.48
CA ILE A 274 -1.91 -21.52 -6.71
C ILE A 274 -1.28 -22.64 -7.55
N LYS A 275 -1.58 -23.90 -7.25
CA LYS A 275 -1.11 -25.03 -8.04
C LYS A 275 -1.56 -24.96 -9.50
N SER A 276 -2.81 -24.59 -9.75
CA SER A 276 -3.34 -24.39 -11.10
C SER A 276 -2.70 -23.22 -11.83
N MET A 277 -2.15 -22.23 -11.12
CA MET A 277 -1.49 -21.06 -11.72
C MET A 277 0.00 -21.27 -12.05
N ASN A 278 0.63 -22.39 -11.67
CA ASN A 278 2.08 -22.58 -11.87
C ASN A 278 2.58 -22.33 -13.30
N TYR A 279 1.73 -22.55 -14.31
CA TYR A 279 2.07 -22.29 -15.71
C TYR A 279 2.48 -20.84 -15.98
N VAL A 280 2.07 -19.86 -15.16
CA VAL A 280 2.42 -18.44 -15.35
C VAL A 280 3.93 -18.21 -15.25
N LYS A 281 4.65 -19.05 -14.51
CA LYS A 281 6.10 -18.94 -14.30
C LYS A 281 6.91 -19.23 -15.57
N GLU A 282 6.33 -20.02 -16.48
CA GLU A 282 6.91 -20.38 -17.77
C GLU A 282 6.51 -19.39 -18.88
N ARG A 283 5.61 -18.44 -18.60
CA ARG A 283 5.20 -17.43 -19.58
C ARG A 283 6.33 -16.40 -19.75
N THR A 284 6.55 -15.99 -21.00
CA THR A 284 7.40 -14.85 -21.27
C THR A 284 6.69 -13.57 -20.85
N ARG A 285 7.31 -12.84 -19.93
CA ARG A 285 6.78 -11.56 -19.47
C ARG A 285 6.86 -10.53 -20.61
N SER A 286 5.74 -9.87 -20.86
CA SER A 286 5.63 -8.81 -21.88
C SER A 286 5.37 -7.48 -21.17
N ILE A 287 6.07 -6.43 -21.59
CA ILE A 287 5.77 -5.05 -21.20
C ILE A 287 4.91 -4.48 -22.31
N THR A 288 3.63 -4.31 -22.03
CA THR A 288 2.58 -4.03 -23.02
C THR A 288 1.88 -2.72 -22.72
N VAL A 289 1.95 -2.22 -21.48
CA VAL A 289 1.56 -0.86 -21.13
C VAL A 289 2.81 0.00 -21.14
N GLU A 290 2.79 1.06 -21.95
CA GLU A 290 3.86 2.05 -22.02
C GLU A 290 3.99 2.79 -20.69
N ILE A 291 5.23 2.97 -20.23
CA ILE A 291 5.53 3.70 -19.01
C ILE A 291 5.45 5.19 -19.30
N ASP A 292 4.62 5.88 -18.53
CA ASP A 292 4.45 7.31 -18.56
C ASP A 292 5.73 8.01 -18.11
N SER A 293 6.31 8.81 -19.01
CA SER A 293 7.53 9.58 -18.77
C SER A 293 7.29 11.06 -18.45
N HIS A 294 6.03 11.51 -18.40
CA HIS A 294 5.71 12.91 -18.10
C HIS A 294 6.06 13.24 -16.65
N LYS A 295 6.21 14.55 -16.38
CA LYS A 295 6.50 15.05 -15.05
C LYS A 295 5.23 15.63 -14.45
N TYR A 296 4.91 15.16 -13.26
CA TYR A 296 3.71 15.58 -12.56
C TYR A 296 4.03 16.24 -11.23
N ILE A 297 3.25 17.25 -10.88
CA ILE A 297 2.94 17.56 -9.48
C ILE A 297 1.55 16.98 -9.18
N MET A 298 1.39 16.40 -7.99
CA MET A 298 0.19 15.62 -7.65
C MET A 298 -0.26 15.95 -6.24
N SER A 299 -1.57 16.09 -6.05
CA SER A 299 -2.21 15.80 -4.77
C SER A 299 -2.65 14.34 -4.74
N GLN A 300 -3.17 13.88 -3.60
CA GLN A 300 -3.83 12.58 -3.52
C GLN A 300 -5.15 12.49 -4.32
N TYR A 301 -5.59 13.56 -4.98
CA TYR A 301 -6.85 13.61 -5.74
C TYR A 301 -6.67 13.89 -7.23
N CYS A 302 -5.68 14.70 -7.61
CA CYS A 302 -5.46 15.08 -9.00
C CYS A 302 -3.99 15.44 -9.26
N TYR A 303 -3.65 15.64 -10.53
CA TYR A 303 -2.29 15.90 -10.99
C TYR A 303 -2.27 16.99 -12.06
N ILE A 304 -1.09 17.60 -12.21
CA ILE A 304 -0.77 18.54 -13.28
C ILE A 304 0.47 18.04 -13.98
N ASP A 305 0.38 17.92 -15.30
CA ASP A 305 1.53 17.75 -16.18
C ASP A 305 2.26 19.10 -16.30
N ILE A 306 3.44 19.20 -15.70
CA ILE A 306 4.19 20.47 -15.65
C ILE A 306 4.77 20.87 -17.01
N GLU A 307 4.68 20.01 -18.02
CA GLU A 307 5.09 20.32 -19.39
C GLU A 307 3.96 21.02 -20.17
N LYS A 308 2.75 21.09 -19.60
CA LYS A 308 1.60 21.82 -20.15
C LYS A 308 1.36 23.12 -19.38
N PRO A 309 0.78 24.16 -20.01
CA PRO A 309 0.39 25.37 -19.31
C PRO A 309 -0.64 25.06 -18.21
N PHE A 310 -0.44 25.63 -17.02
CA PHE A 310 -1.37 25.54 -15.90
C PHE A 310 -1.41 26.88 -15.13
N SER A 311 -2.51 27.10 -14.42
CA SER A 311 -2.78 28.29 -13.63
C SER A 311 -2.51 28.06 -12.15
N THR A 312 -2.04 29.10 -11.46
CA THR A 312 -1.73 29.04 -10.03
C THR A 312 -2.47 30.11 -9.24
N TYR A 313 -2.70 29.83 -7.96
CA TYR A 313 -3.05 30.85 -6.97
C TYR A 313 -1.94 30.96 -5.93
N GLU A 314 -1.39 32.16 -5.76
CA GLU A 314 -0.35 32.44 -4.77
C GLU A 314 -0.97 32.78 -3.41
N TRP A 315 -0.52 32.07 -2.37
CA TRP A 315 -0.89 32.32 -1.00
C TRP A 315 0.35 32.46 -0.13
N ILE A 316 0.59 33.70 0.32
CA ILE A 316 1.58 34.01 1.34
C ILE A 316 1.02 33.69 2.73
N ILE A 317 1.74 32.86 3.48
CA ILE A 317 1.45 32.47 4.86
C ILE A 317 2.48 33.19 5.76
N ASP A 318 2.01 34.21 6.48
CA ASP A 318 2.81 35.16 7.26
C ASP A 318 2.44 35.19 8.75
N ASN A 319 1.56 34.29 9.19
CA ASN A 319 1.20 34.10 10.59
C ASN A 319 1.06 32.60 10.89
N GLU A 320 1.27 32.23 12.17
CA GLU A 320 1.20 30.85 12.65
C GLU A 320 -0.16 30.52 13.29
N ASN A 321 -1.23 31.25 12.95
CA ASN A 321 -2.57 30.94 13.43
C ASN A 321 -3.22 29.88 12.52
N LEU A 322 -3.24 28.63 13.01
CA LEU A 322 -3.74 27.47 12.27
C LEU A 322 -5.20 27.65 11.83
N LEU A 323 -6.06 28.21 12.69
CA LEU A 323 -7.49 28.38 12.38
C LEU A 323 -7.70 29.41 11.26
N GLU A 324 -7.02 30.56 11.35
CA GLU A 324 -7.10 31.59 10.30
C GLU A 324 -6.60 31.06 8.95
N CYS A 325 -5.55 30.23 8.96
CA CYS A 325 -5.05 29.60 7.76
C CYS A 325 -6.03 28.57 7.19
N ILE A 326 -6.69 27.77 8.04
CA ILE A 326 -7.72 26.82 7.62
C ILE A 326 -8.93 27.55 7.02
N ASP A 327 -9.41 28.62 7.65
CA ASP A 327 -10.53 29.43 7.14
C ASP A 327 -10.19 30.01 5.76
N LYS A 328 -8.98 30.56 5.60
CA LYS A 328 -8.49 31.03 4.30
C LYS A 328 -8.40 29.92 3.27
N ALA A 329 -8.01 28.70 3.65
CA ALA A 329 -7.98 27.56 2.74
C ALA A 329 -9.39 27.23 2.20
N TYR A 330 -10.43 27.31 3.04
CA TYR A 330 -11.81 27.18 2.59
C TYR A 330 -12.20 28.29 1.62
N ASP A 331 -11.90 29.55 1.94
CA ASP A 331 -12.21 30.71 1.09
C ASP A 331 -11.62 30.60 -0.33
N ILE A 332 -10.41 30.04 -0.45
CA ILE A 332 -9.72 29.93 -1.74
C ILE A 332 -9.96 28.58 -2.44
N SER A 333 -10.54 27.58 -1.77
CA SER A 333 -10.71 26.21 -2.29
C SER A 333 -11.54 26.16 -3.58
N GLU A 334 -12.52 27.06 -3.72
CA GLU A 334 -13.40 27.16 -4.89
C GLU A 334 -12.76 27.90 -6.07
N LYS A 335 -11.56 28.46 -5.92
CA LYS A 335 -10.90 29.18 -7.02
C LYS A 335 -10.61 28.23 -8.19
N ASN A 336 -10.97 28.67 -9.39
CA ASN A 336 -10.71 27.95 -10.63
C ASN A 336 -9.24 28.12 -11.09
N VAL A 337 -8.33 27.52 -10.32
CA VAL A 337 -6.91 27.38 -10.63
C VAL A 337 -6.51 25.91 -10.68
N ASP A 338 -5.38 25.58 -11.28
CA ASP A 338 -4.91 24.19 -11.32
C ASP A 338 -4.15 23.83 -10.04
N SER A 339 -3.33 24.76 -9.50
CA SER A 339 -2.48 24.54 -8.32
C SER A 339 -2.46 25.74 -7.36
N PHE A 340 -2.08 25.49 -6.10
CA PHE A 340 -1.81 26.53 -5.11
C PHE A 340 -0.30 26.60 -4.81
N VAL A 341 0.25 27.82 -4.89
CA VAL A 341 1.61 28.13 -4.46
C VAL A 341 1.55 28.66 -3.03
N LEU A 342 2.15 27.94 -2.08
CA LEU A 342 2.18 28.31 -0.67
C LEU A 342 3.57 28.84 -0.32
N SER A 343 3.64 30.14 -0.05
CA SER A 343 4.88 30.83 0.31
C SER A 343 4.91 31.09 1.82
N PHE A 344 5.74 30.34 2.53
CA PHE A 344 5.86 30.43 3.99
C PHE A 344 6.94 31.43 4.39
N LYS A 345 6.53 32.55 5.00
CA LYS A 345 7.45 33.58 5.54
C LYS A 345 7.85 33.33 7.01
N SER A 346 7.06 32.51 7.71
CA SER A 346 7.27 32.09 9.09
C SER A 346 6.61 30.72 9.28
N GLY A 347 6.82 30.07 10.43
CA GLY A 347 6.32 28.72 10.69
C GLY A 347 7.43 27.78 11.14
N ASN A 348 7.31 27.28 12.37
CA ASN A 348 8.07 26.10 12.78
C ASN A 348 7.57 24.82 12.06
N ALA A 349 8.35 23.74 12.14
CA ALA A 349 8.02 22.48 11.47
C ALA A 349 6.66 21.90 11.90
N ASP A 350 6.29 22.01 13.18
CA ASP A 350 5.04 21.48 13.71
C ASP A 350 3.82 22.21 13.13
N PHE A 351 3.87 23.55 13.08
CA PHE A 351 2.83 24.37 12.47
C PHE A 351 2.65 24.00 10.99
N ILE A 352 3.74 23.92 10.23
CA ILE A 352 3.71 23.56 8.80
C ILE A 352 3.08 22.19 8.61
N SER A 353 3.54 21.19 9.36
CA SER A 353 3.01 19.83 9.26
C SER A 353 1.52 19.74 9.59
N GLN A 354 1.08 20.43 10.64
CA GLN A 354 -0.34 20.51 11.01
C GLN A 354 -1.17 21.20 9.92
N LEU A 355 -0.68 22.33 9.41
CA LEU A 355 -1.38 23.09 8.37
C LEU A 355 -1.54 22.26 7.10
N ILE A 356 -0.45 21.67 6.57
CA ILE A 356 -0.49 20.85 5.36
C ILE A 356 -1.43 19.65 5.51
N ASN A 357 -1.42 18.99 6.69
CA ASN A 357 -2.34 17.89 6.98
C ASN A 357 -3.81 18.29 6.83
N GLN A 358 -4.17 19.52 7.20
CA GLN A 358 -5.53 20.04 7.10
C GLN A 358 -5.86 20.56 5.69
N ILE A 359 -5.03 21.44 5.15
CA ILE A 359 -5.39 22.17 3.92
C ILE A 359 -5.32 21.30 2.66
N GLN A 360 -4.56 20.21 2.64
CA GLN A 360 -4.49 19.36 1.44
C GLN A 360 -5.84 18.68 1.12
N ASP A 361 -6.64 18.40 2.14
CA ASP A 361 -8.00 17.84 1.99
C ASP A 361 -9.04 18.92 1.65
N ILE A 362 -8.77 20.16 2.03
CA ILE A 362 -9.62 21.32 1.72
C ILE A 362 -9.37 21.77 0.27
N LEU A 363 -8.11 21.99 -0.10
CA LEU A 363 -7.72 22.51 -1.41
C LEU A 363 -7.81 21.44 -2.51
N ARG A 364 -7.52 20.18 -2.17
CA ARG A 364 -7.54 18.99 -3.04
C ARG A 364 -6.72 19.05 -4.33
N LYS A 365 -6.04 20.17 -4.60
CA LYS A 365 -5.21 20.41 -5.79
C LYS A 365 -3.73 20.23 -5.49
N PRO A 366 -2.87 20.01 -6.52
CA PRO A 366 -1.43 19.95 -6.33
C PRO A 366 -0.90 21.21 -5.64
N LEU A 367 0.00 21.03 -4.69
CA LEU A 367 0.63 22.12 -3.96
C LEU A 367 2.05 22.33 -4.45
N ILE A 368 2.41 23.61 -4.59
CA ILE A 368 3.77 24.07 -4.83
C ILE A 368 4.20 24.81 -3.58
N PHE A 369 5.33 24.42 -3.01
CA PHE A 369 5.83 25.05 -1.80
C PHE A 369 7.01 25.98 -2.09
N GLU A 370 7.00 27.13 -1.45
CA GLU A 370 8.08 28.10 -1.43
C GLU A 370 8.45 28.40 0.02
N PHE A 371 9.74 28.23 0.34
CA PHE A 371 10.26 28.37 1.70
C PHE A 371 11.59 29.11 1.70
N GLU A 372 11.86 29.83 2.79
CA GLU A 372 13.15 30.49 3.01
C GLU A 372 14.20 29.57 3.65
N ASN A 373 13.80 28.39 4.19
CA ASN A 373 14.71 27.46 4.87
C ASN A 373 14.39 25.97 4.58
N GLU A 374 15.40 25.10 4.72
CA GLU A 374 15.31 23.67 4.38
C GLU A 374 14.50 22.82 5.38
N LEU A 375 14.54 23.16 6.67
CA LEU A 375 13.80 22.42 7.71
C LEU A 375 12.29 22.50 7.47
N SER A 376 11.79 23.68 7.12
CA SER A 376 10.40 23.93 6.77
C SER A 376 9.97 23.18 5.50
N ILE A 377 10.85 23.10 4.48
CA ILE A 377 10.62 22.29 3.27
C ILE A 377 10.41 20.82 3.64
N ASN A 378 11.31 20.25 4.45
CA ASN A 378 11.24 18.84 4.82
C ASN A 378 9.97 18.52 5.62
N ALA A 379 9.53 19.43 6.51
CA ALA A 379 8.28 19.27 7.26
C ALA A 379 7.05 19.23 6.32
N ALA A 380 6.98 20.14 5.35
CA ALA A 380 5.87 20.20 4.40
C ALA A 380 5.83 18.99 3.48
N ILE A 381 6.97 18.62 2.90
CA ILE A 381 7.09 17.47 2.01
C ILE A 381 6.72 16.17 2.75
N ARG A 382 7.19 16.00 3.99
CA ARG A 382 6.84 14.84 4.81
C ARG A 382 5.33 14.74 5.04
N SER A 383 4.66 15.86 5.32
CA SER A 383 3.22 15.90 5.58
C SER A 383 2.35 15.81 4.32
N TYR A 384 2.85 16.25 3.16
CA TYR A 384 2.06 16.31 1.93
C TYR A 384 1.87 14.93 1.30
N CYS A 385 0.61 14.49 1.16
CA CYS A 385 0.26 13.27 0.46
C CYS A 385 0.15 13.55 -1.05
N GLY A 386 1.30 13.55 -1.72
CA GLY A 386 1.38 13.92 -3.12
C GLY A 386 2.80 13.97 -3.64
N ILE A 387 2.93 14.51 -4.86
CA ILE A 387 4.21 14.86 -5.47
C ILE A 387 4.25 16.39 -5.51
N ALA A 388 4.97 17.00 -4.58
CA ALA A 388 5.00 18.46 -4.44
C ALA A 388 5.82 19.14 -5.55
N GLY A 389 5.38 20.33 -5.95
CA GLY A 389 6.29 21.30 -6.55
C GLY A 389 7.08 22.02 -5.47
N VAL A 390 8.33 22.37 -5.74
CA VAL A 390 9.15 23.18 -4.82
C VAL A 390 9.84 24.30 -5.60
N CYS A 391 9.70 25.53 -5.10
CA CYS A 391 10.35 26.73 -5.64
C CYS A 391 11.54 27.16 -4.74
N ASN A 392 12.68 27.48 -5.38
CA ASN A 392 13.93 28.04 -4.82
C ASN A 392 14.87 27.12 -3.99
N TYR A 393 15.90 26.60 -4.67
CA TYR A 393 17.31 27.03 -4.59
C TYR A 393 17.83 26.98 -6.04
N ASP A 394 18.22 28.12 -6.62
CA ASP A 394 18.66 28.31 -8.02
C ASP A 394 17.93 27.50 -9.11
N HIS A 395 16.90 28.12 -9.69
CA HIS A 395 16.33 27.87 -11.01
C HIS A 395 16.21 26.41 -11.48
N LYS A 396 15.14 25.74 -11.05
CA LYS A 396 14.25 24.86 -11.85
C LYS A 396 13.30 24.19 -10.88
N TYR A 397 12.00 24.14 -11.21
CA TYR A 397 11.02 23.32 -10.50
C TYR A 397 11.57 21.89 -10.38
N SER A 398 12.09 21.55 -9.20
CA SER A 398 12.60 20.22 -8.91
C SER A 398 11.54 19.50 -8.10
N VAL A 399 11.01 18.41 -8.64
CA VAL A 399 10.12 17.51 -7.92
C VAL A 399 10.95 16.81 -6.83
N LYS A 400 10.96 17.37 -5.63
CA LYS A 400 11.64 16.81 -4.45
C LYS A 400 10.69 15.88 -3.69
N ILE A 401 11.28 14.76 -3.23
CA ILE A 401 10.62 13.64 -2.53
C ILE A 401 10.43 13.99 -1.07
#